data_AF-A0A8J7PDC7-F1
#
_entry.id   AF-A0A8J7PDC7-F1
#
_cell.length_a   1.000
_cell.length_b   1.000
_cell.length_c   1.000
_cell.angle_alpha   90.00
_cell.angle_beta   90.00
_cell.angle_gamma   90.00
#
_symmetry.space_group_name_H-M   'P 1'
#
loop_
_entity.id
_entity.type
_entity.pdbx_description
1 polymer ?
#
loop_
_entity_poly.entity_id
_entity_poly.type
_entity_poly.pdbx_seq_one_letter_code
_entity_poly.pdbx_strand_id
1 'polypeptide(L)'
;MSDTLKLVKEAYRAWESKDIEALSKLLHKDYVAKMPGGMQIVGIEGAKECLAMCPFTCTSTNETYLVDGDKVMRIWDNLHGGPATFTMRMAELTIVKDGKIFANEAFFDSAAFPPEVQEGFKAEMEKQKMNLNQDEKKEQKATAAH
;
A
#
# COMPACT_ATOMS: atom_id res chain seq x y z
N MET A 1 9.38 18.46 -15.57
CA MET A 1 9.15 17.30 -14.68
C MET A 1 9.24 16.07 -15.57
N SER A 2 10.03 15.05 -15.24
CA SER A 2 10.11 13.86 -16.10
C SER A 2 8.75 13.16 -16.17
N ASP A 3 8.43 12.53 -17.31
CA ASP A 3 7.19 11.78 -17.49
C ASP A 3 7.07 10.65 -16.46
N THR A 4 8.20 10.02 -16.10
CA THR A 4 8.30 9.04 -15.01
C THR A 4 7.80 9.61 -13.68
N LEU A 5 8.29 10.79 -13.27
CA LEU A 5 7.91 11.40 -12.00
C LEU A 5 6.44 11.81 -12.00
N LYS A 6 5.91 12.28 -13.14
CA LYS A 6 4.50 12.63 -13.29
C LYS A 6 3.61 11.40 -13.09
N LEU A 7 3.90 10.30 -13.80
CA LEU A 7 3.20 9.01 -13.66
C LEU A 7 3.20 8.52 -12.21
N VAL A 8 4.37 8.54 -11.58
CA VAL A 8 4.54 8.08 -10.19
C VAL A 8 3.73 8.93 -9.22
N LYS A 9 3.72 10.25 -9.38
CA LYS A 9 2.90 11.14 -8.55
C LYS A 9 1.39 10.94 -8.77
N GLU A 10 0.96 10.63 -9.98
CA GLU A 10 -0.44 10.28 -10.27
C GLU A 10 -0.83 8.99 -9.55
N ALA A 11 0.04 7.97 -9.54
CA ALA A 11 -0.19 6.74 -8.81
C ALA A 11 -0.25 6.98 -7.29
N TYR A 12 0.65 7.80 -6.73
CA TYR A 12 0.63 8.15 -5.31
C TYR A 12 -0.66 8.86 -4.89
N ARG A 13 -1.16 9.78 -5.73
CA ARG A 13 -2.45 10.44 -5.47
C ARG A 13 -3.59 9.43 -5.47
N ALA A 14 -3.61 8.49 -6.43
CA ALA A 14 -4.63 7.46 -6.49
C ALA A 14 -4.60 6.52 -5.25
N TRP A 15 -3.40 6.20 -4.74
CA TRP A 15 -3.25 5.49 -3.47
C TRP A 15 -3.81 6.28 -2.29
N GLU A 16 -3.44 7.56 -2.14
CA GLU A 16 -3.89 8.42 -1.04
C GLU A 16 -5.41 8.64 -1.05
N SER A 17 -5.99 8.85 -2.24
CA SER A 17 -7.43 9.05 -2.41
C SER A 17 -8.22 7.74 -2.42
N LYS A 18 -7.55 6.58 -2.31
CA LYS A 18 -8.13 5.24 -2.44
C LYS A 18 -8.92 5.04 -3.75
N ASP A 19 -8.49 5.69 -4.83
CA ASP A 19 -9.13 5.57 -6.15
C ASP A 19 -8.56 4.36 -6.89
N ILE A 20 -9.17 3.19 -6.66
CA ILE A 20 -8.73 1.94 -7.28
C ILE A 20 -8.90 1.94 -8.80
N GLU A 21 -9.89 2.67 -9.33
CA GLU A 21 -10.11 2.70 -10.77
C GLU A 21 -9.00 3.49 -11.47
N ALA A 22 -8.60 4.64 -10.92
CA ALA A 22 -7.44 5.38 -11.40
C ALA A 22 -6.15 4.59 -11.18
N LEU A 23 -5.96 4.01 -9.99
CA LEU A 23 -4.75 3.28 -9.65
C LEU A 23 -4.52 2.07 -10.56
N SER A 24 -5.55 1.24 -10.78
CA SER A 24 -5.44 0.03 -11.61
C SER A 24 -5.01 0.33 -13.05
N LYS A 25 -5.36 1.50 -13.59
CA LYS A 25 -4.91 1.96 -14.91
C LYS A 25 -3.43 2.34 -14.93
N LEU A 26 -2.80 2.60 -13.78
CA LEU A 26 -1.40 3.04 -13.67
C LEU A 26 -0.45 1.88 -13.33
N LEU A 27 -0.97 0.80 -12.75
CA LEU A 27 -0.18 -0.37 -12.38
C LEU A 27 0.12 -1.28 -13.58
N HIS A 28 1.30 -1.91 -13.57
CA HIS A 28 1.65 -2.97 -14.48
C HIS A 28 0.88 -4.24 -14.10
N LYS A 29 0.56 -5.11 -15.07
CA LYS A 29 -0.15 -6.38 -14.81
C LYS A 29 0.59 -7.29 -13.80
N ASP A 30 1.92 -7.23 -13.81
CA ASP A 30 2.83 -7.97 -12.95
C ASP A 30 3.32 -7.12 -11.76
N TYR A 31 2.51 -6.16 -11.31
CA TYR A 31 2.85 -5.24 -10.23
C TYR A 31 3.21 -5.97 -8.93
N VAL A 32 4.24 -5.50 -8.22
CA VAL A 32 4.57 -5.99 -6.87
C VAL A 32 4.99 -4.84 -5.96
N ALA A 33 4.33 -4.68 -4.81
CA ALA A 33 4.81 -3.83 -3.72
C ALA A 33 5.38 -4.68 -2.58
N LYS A 34 6.48 -4.24 -2.00
CA LYS A 34 7.07 -4.82 -0.78
C LYS A 34 7.12 -3.77 0.31
N MET A 35 6.74 -4.18 1.52
CA MET A 35 6.79 -3.34 2.71
C MET A 35 7.58 -4.06 3.82
N PRO A 36 8.09 -3.32 4.81
CA PRO A 36 8.71 -3.90 6.00
C PRO A 36 7.79 -4.92 6.69
N GLY A 37 8.39 -5.91 7.36
CA GLY A 37 7.63 -6.97 8.03
C GLY A 37 7.14 -8.11 7.11
N GLY A 38 7.60 -8.14 5.86
CA GLY A 38 7.30 -9.23 4.92
C GLY A 38 5.96 -9.10 4.18
N MET A 39 5.25 -7.99 4.38
CA MET A 39 4.01 -7.69 3.66
C MET A 39 4.30 -7.44 2.19
N GLN A 40 3.48 -8.04 1.32
CA GLN A 40 3.57 -7.90 -0.12
C GLN A 40 2.19 -7.66 -0.73
N ILE A 41 2.15 -6.81 -1.74
CA ILE A 41 0.98 -6.54 -2.57
C ILE A 41 1.30 -7.06 -3.95
N VAL A 42 0.52 -8.01 -4.47
CA VAL A 42 0.79 -8.64 -5.78
C VAL A 42 -0.36 -8.35 -6.73
N GLY A 43 -0.02 -7.74 -7.87
CA GLY A 43 -0.94 -7.39 -8.93
C GLY A 43 -1.97 -6.34 -8.54
N ILE A 44 -2.92 -6.14 -9.45
CA ILE A 44 -4.01 -5.16 -9.28
C ILE A 44 -4.99 -5.61 -8.19
N GLU A 45 -5.30 -6.92 -8.11
CA GLU A 45 -6.21 -7.43 -7.08
C GLU A 45 -5.62 -7.27 -5.66
N GLY A 46 -4.33 -7.56 -5.47
CA GLY A 46 -3.69 -7.29 -4.18
C GLY A 46 -3.73 -5.80 -3.81
N ALA A 47 -3.56 -4.90 -4.80
CA ALA A 47 -3.65 -3.46 -4.55
C ALA A 47 -5.08 -3.04 -4.14
N LYS A 48 -6.10 -3.62 -4.77
CA LYS A 48 -7.51 -3.41 -4.44
C LYS A 48 -7.84 -3.89 -3.03
N GLU A 49 -7.39 -5.09 -2.66
CA GLU A 49 -7.55 -5.63 -1.31
C GLU A 49 -6.87 -4.73 -0.28
N CYS A 50 -5.63 -4.31 -0.53
CA CYS A 50 -4.90 -3.40 0.35
C CYS A 50 -5.65 -2.07 0.56
N LEU A 51 -6.17 -1.46 -0.51
CA LEU A 51 -6.95 -0.22 -0.39
C LEU A 51 -8.25 -0.41 0.39
N ALA A 52 -8.96 -1.51 0.14
CA ALA A 52 -10.20 -1.83 0.83
C ALA A 52 -9.99 -2.10 2.33
N MET A 53 -8.87 -2.72 2.69
CA MET A 53 -8.57 -3.08 4.08
C MET A 53 -7.88 -1.98 4.88
N CYS A 54 -7.26 -0.97 4.23
CA CYS A 54 -6.54 0.08 4.94
C CYS A 54 -7.51 0.97 5.74
N PRO A 55 -7.47 0.96 7.10
CA PRO A 55 -8.43 1.70 7.91
C PRO A 55 -8.04 3.19 8.07
N PHE A 56 -6.84 3.56 7.63
CA PHE A 56 -6.31 4.91 7.79
C PHE A 56 -6.66 5.79 6.59
N THR A 57 -6.83 7.09 6.86
CA THR A 57 -6.57 8.12 5.85
C THR A 57 -5.06 8.38 5.83
N CYS A 58 -4.50 8.58 4.64
CA CYS A 58 -3.08 8.86 4.50
C CYS A 58 -2.94 10.17 3.72
N THR A 59 -2.11 11.09 4.22
CA THR A 59 -1.77 12.33 3.53
C THR A 59 -0.26 12.50 3.51
N SER A 60 0.28 12.74 2.34
CA SER A 60 1.72 12.92 2.17
C SER A 60 2.14 14.38 2.32
N THR A 61 3.22 14.60 3.06
CA THR A 61 3.82 15.93 3.27
C THR A 61 5.35 15.83 3.23
N ASN A 62 6.04 16.98 3.14
CA ASN A 62 7.51 17.07 3.16
C ASN A 62 8.21 16.09 2.20
N GLU A 63 7.70 16.04 0.97
CA GLU A 63 8.10 15.07 -0.03
C GLU A 63 9.37 15.51 -0.77
N THR A 64 10.35 14.62 -0.81
CA THR A 64 11.57 14.73 -1.61
C THR A 64 11.59 13.62 -2.65
N TYR A 65 11.98 13.94 -3.87
CA TYR A 65 12.00 13.02 -5.00
C TYR A 65 13.38 12.99 -5.64
N LEU A 66 13.89 11.79 -5.90
CA LEU A 66 15.08 11.54 -6.71
C LEU A 66 14.65 10.71 -7.90
N VAL A 67 15.04 11.12 -9.11
CA VAL A 67 14.66 10.45 -10.35
C VAL A 67 15.90 9.95 -11.05
N ASP A 68 15.90 8.67 -11.40
CA ASP A 68 16.95 8.04 -12.20
C ASP A 68 16.29 7.16 -13.28
N GLY A 69 16.11 7.74 -14.47
CA GLY A 69 15.46 7.09 -15.61
C GLY A 69 14.05 6.58 -15.30
N ASP A 70 13.93 5.26 -15.19
CA ASP A 70 12.70 4.52 -14.90
C ASP A 70 12.45 4.31 -13.39
N LYS A 71 13.30 4.87 -12.52
CA LYS A 71 13.21 4.75 -11.06
C LYS A 71 12.94 6.10 -10.42
N VAL A 72 12.10 6.07 -9.39
CA VAL A 72 11.81 7.23 -8.54
C VAL A 72 11.94 6.81 -7.08
N MET A 73 12.90 7.40 -6.37
CA MET A 73 12.94 7.32 -4.92
C MET A 73 12.16 8.50 -4.34
N ARG A 74 11.26 8.23 -3.40
CA ARG A 74 10.52 9.23 -2.66
C ARG A 74 10.86 9.11 -1.19
N ILE A 75 11.05 10.24 -0.51
CA ILE A 75 11.16 10.31 0.95
C ILE A 75 10.14 11.33 1.44
N TRP A 76 9.24 10.95 2.34
CA TRP A 76 8.12 11.79 2.75
C TRP A 76 7.68 11.54 4.19
N ASP A 77 6.90 12.47 4.71
CA ASP A 77 6.17 12.31 5.96
C ASP A 77 4.75 11.87 5.62
N ASN A 78 4.39 10.64 5.99
CA ASN A 78 3.03 10.14 5.85
C ASN A 78 2.25 10.45 7.13
N LEU A 79 1.26 11.33 7.02
CA LEU A 79 0.32 11.59 8.08
C LEU A 79 -0.79 10.53 7.99
N HIS A 80 -0.81 9.62 8.95
CA HIS A 80 -1.90 8.69 9.14
C HIS A 80 -2.98 9.35 9.99
N GLY A 81 -4.22 9.40 9.49
CA GLY A 81 -5.43 9.72 10.24
C GLY A 81 -6.33 8.49 10.37
N GLY A 82 -7.18 8.45 11.39
CA GLY A 82 -7.92 7.24 11.77
C GLY A 82 -7.84 7.05 13.29
N PRO A 83 -8.02 5.84 13.85
CA PRO A 83 -8.25 5.68 15.30
C PRO A 83 -7.14 6.26 16.20
N ALA A 84 -5.95 6.52 15.63
CA ALA A 84 -4.97 7.44 16.16
C ALA A 84 -4.33 8.24 15.02
N THR A 85 -3.90 9.47 15.30
CA THR A 85 -3.19 10.32 14.36
C THR A 85 -1.71 10.29 14.66
N PHE A 86 -0.88 9.96 13.67
CA PHE A 86 0.56 9.97 13.81
C PHE A 86 1.24 10.23 12.45
N THR A 87 2.46 10.72 12.50
CA THR A 87 3.28 10.95 11.30
C THR A 87 4.42 9.95 11.27
N MET A 88 4.66 9.38 10.10
CA MET A 88 5.77 8.45 9.86
C MET A 88 6.66 8.96 8.75
N ARG A 89 7.98 8.98 8.99
CA ARG A 89 8.94 9.18 7.91
C ARG A 89 9.08 7.90 7.11
N MET A 90 8.82 7.98 5.81
CA MET A 90 8.88 6.86 4.89
C MET A 90 9.84 7.16 3.74
N ALA A 91 10.42 6.12 3.18
CA ALA A 91 11.07 6.13 1.88
C ALA A 91 10.49 5.01 1.00
N GLU A 92 10.47 5.21 -0.31
CA GLU A 92 9.99 4.20 -1.24
C GLU A 92 10.71 4.33 -2.58
N LEU A 93 11.20 3.20 -3.07
CA LEU A 93 11.70 3.07 -4.43
C LEU A 93 10.58 2.57 -5.33
N THR A 94 10.23 3.37 -6.35
CA THR A 94 9.25 3.03 -7.36
C THR A 94 9.94 2.77 -8.69
N ILE A 95 9.62 1.64 -9.31
CA ILE A 95 10.15 1.21 -10.61
C ILE A 95 9.02 1.28 -11.64
N VAL A 96 9.29 1.96 -12.75
CA VAL A 96 8.39 2.06 -13.90
C VAL A 96 8.86 1.10 -14.99
N LYS A 97 7.91 0.38 -15.60
CA LYS A 97 8.17 -0.49 -16.75
C LYS A 97 7.01 -0.35 -17.72
N ASP A 98 7.31 -0.23 -19.02
CA ASP A 98 6.29 -0.12 -20.08
C ASP A 98 5.27 1.02 -19.82
N GLY A 99 5.75 2.12 -19.24
CA GLY A 99 4.91 3.28 -18.88
C GLY A 99 3.94 3.03 -17.72
N LYS A 100 4.15 1.99 -16.92
CA LYS A 100 3.33 1.59 -15.77
C LYS A 100 4.18 1.40 -14.52
N ILE A 101 3.56 1.51 -13.35
CA ILE A 101 4.21 1.20 -12.08
C ILE A 101 4.40 -0.33 -11.99
N PHE A 102 5.63 -0.78 -12.03
CA PHE A 102 5.98 -2.20 -11.99
C PHE A 102 6.24 -2.68 -10.57
N ALA A 103 6.94 -1.87 -9.76
CA ALA A 103 7.21 -2.26 -8.39
C ALA A 103 7.33 -1.06 -7.45
N ASN A 104 6.99 -1.30 -6.19
CA ASN A 104 7.30 -0.42 -5.07
C ASN A 104 8.08 -1.20 -4.01
N GLU A 105 9.11 -0.61 -3.44
CA GLU A 105 9.78 -1.13 -2.24
C GLU A 105 9.82 -0.02 -1.20
N ALA A 106 9.01 -0.19 -0.16
CA ALA A 106 8.86 0.79 0.91
C ALA A 106 9.80 0.46 2.09
N PHE A 107 10.31 1.53 2.70
CA PHE A 107 11.18 1.52 3.86
C PHE A 107 10.62 2.49 4.89
N PHE A 108 10.40 2.00 6.10
CA PHE A 108 10.03 2.84 7.23
C PHE A 108 10.34 2.11 8.53
N ASP A 109 10.57 2.89 9.58
CA ASP A 109 10.79 2.33 10.91
C ASP A 109 9.45 2.03 11.58
N SER A 110 9.00 0.79 11.48
CA SER A 110 7.80 0.33 12.18
C SER A 110 7.96 0.31 13.70
N ALA A 111 9.18 0.35 14.25
CA ALA A 111 9.36 0.44 15.70
C ALA A 111 9.01 1.86 16.23
N ALA A 112 9.00 2.86 15.35
CA ALA A 112 8.62 4.23 15.68
C ALA A 112 7.09 4.45 15.79
N PHE A 113 6.27 3.42 15.57
CA PHE A 113 4.83 3.50 15.81
C PHE A 113 4.55 3.78 17.30
N PRO A 114 3.64 4.72 17.63
CA PRO A 114 3.14 4.86 19.00
C PRO A 114 2.63 3.52 19.54
N PRO A 115 2.90 3.14 20.81
CA PRO A 115 2.49 1.84 21.36
C PRO A 115 1.00 1.51 21.16
N GLU A 116 0.12 2.52 21.29
CA GLU A 116 -1.31 2.42 21.08
C GLU A 116 -1.69 2.05 19.63
N VAL A 117 -0.89 2.49 18.65
CA VAL A 117 -1.04 2.12 17.24
C VAL A 117 -0.53 0.70 17.01
N GLN A 118 0.56 0.30 17.66
CA GLN A 118 1.09 -1.07 17.54
C GLN A 118 0.10 -2.12 18.05
N GLU A 119 -0.56 -1.85 19.17
CA GLU A 119 -1.59 -2.74 19.73
C GLU A 119 -2.85 -2.77 18.86
N GLY A 120 -3.33 -1.61 18.40
CA GLY A 120 -4.48 -1.53 17.49
C GLY A 120 -4.24 -2.21 16.14
N PHE A 121 -3.05 -2.06 15.57
CA PHE A 121 -2.68 -2.69 14.31
C PHE A 121 -2.57 -4.22 14.46
N LYS A 122 -2.00 -4.71 15.57
CA LYS A 122 -1.98 -6.14 15.88
C LYS A 122 -3.39 -6.71 16.04
N ALA A 123 -4.25 -6.05 16.81
CA ALA A 123 -5.62 -6.50 17.05
C ALA A 123 -6.45 -6.53 15.76
N GLU A 124 -6.32 -5.52 14.89
CA GLU A 124 -7.02 -5.47 13.62
C GLU A 124 -6.50 -6.53 12.64
N MET A 125 -5.18 -6.73 12.54
CA MET A 125 -4.58 -7.82 11.75
C MET A 125 -5.02 -9.21 12.24
N GLU A 126 -5.17 -9.42 13.54
CA GLU A 126 -5.68 -10.68 14.11
C GLU A 126 -7.16 -10.90 13.81
N LYS A 127 -7.98 -9.85 13.90
CA LYS A 127 -9.40 -9.90 13.52
C LYS A 127 -9.58 -10.22 12.04
N GLN A 128 -8.74 -9.63 11.18
CA GLN A 128 -8.74 -9.90 9.75
C GLN A 128 -8.34 -11.35 9.41
N LYS A 129 -7.31 -11.90 10.07
CA LYS A 129 -6.96 -13.33 9.95
C LYS A 129 -8.10 -14.26 10.37
N MET A 130 -8.86 -13.89 11.39
CA MET A 130 -10.02 -14.68 11.81
C MET A 130 -11.19 -14.62 10.81
N ASN A 131 -11.42 -13.48 10.17
CA ASN A 131 -12.48 -13.34 9.16
C ASN A 131 -12.14 -14.10 7.87
N LEU A 132 -10.91 -14.00 7.37
CA LEU A 132 -10.43 -14.78 6.22
C LEU A 132 -10.59 -16.30 6.43
N ASN A 133 -10.21 -16.80 7.62
CA ASN A 133 -10.40 -18.20 7.98
C ASN A 133 -11.88 -18.62 8.09
N GLN A 134 -12.81 -17.69 8.35
CA GLN A 134 -14.25 -17.98 8.37
C GLN A 134 -14.84 -18.04 6.97
N ASP A 135 -14.39 -17.18 6.07
CA ASP A 135 -14.85 -17.16 4.68
C ASP A 135 -14.32 -18.37 3.90
N GLU A 136 -13.04 -18.76 4.09
CA GLU A 136 -12.49 -20.01 3.56
C GLU A 136 -13.26 -21.26 4.05
N LYS A 137 -13.65 -21.28 5.33
CA LYS A 137 -14.46 -22.37 5.90
C LYS A 137 -15.90 -22.39 5.39
N LYS A 138 -16.48 -21.25 5.03
CA LYS A 138 -17.81 -21.18 4.41
C LYS A 138 -17.75 -21.64 2.95
N GLU A 139 -16.71 -21.26 2.23
CA GLU A 139 -16.51 -21.62 0.83
C GLU A 139 -16.24 -23.13 0.67
N GLN A 140 -15.43 -23.73 1.55
CA GLN A 140 -15.22 -25.18 1.61
C GLN A 140 -16.49 -25.97 1.96
N LYS A 141 -17.37 -25.42 2.81
CA LYS A 141 -18.67 -26.04 3.11
C LYS A 141 -19.66 -25.93 1.96
N ALA A 142 -19.61 -24.86 1.17
CA ALA A 142 -20.45 -24.68 0.00
C ALA A 142 -20.03 -25.59 -1.17
N THR A 143 -18.73 -25.84 -1.34
CA THR A 143 -18.20 -26.76 -2.37
C THR A 143 -18.36 -28.23 -2.01
N ALA A 144 -18.39 -28.59 -0.72
CA ALA A 144 -18.68 -29.96 -0.28
C ALA A 144 -20.18 -30.33 -0.32
N ALA A 145 -21.05 -29.38 -0.64
CA ALA A 145 -22.51 -29.56 -0.72
C ALA A 145 -23.05 -29.66 -2.16
N HIS A 146 -22.17 -29.74 -3.16
CA HIS A 146 -22.46 -30.00 -4.57
C HIS A 146 -21.76 -31.27 -5.05
#